data_AF-A0A8J3C0K2-F1
#
_entry.id   AF-A0A8J3C0K2-F1
#
_cell.length_a   1.000
_cell.length_b   1.000
_cell.length_c   1.000
_cell.angle_alpha   90.00
_cell.angle_beta   90.00
_cell.angle_gamma   90.00
#
_symmetry.space_group_name_H-M   'P 1'
#
loop_
_entity.id
_entity.type
_entity.pdbx_description
1 polymer ?
#
loop_
_entity_poly.entity_id
_entity_poly.type
_entity_poly.pdbx_seq_one_letter_code
_entity_poly.pdbx_strand_id
1 'polypeptide(L)'
;MYQWRMRNGLRRRLRTLVIGGLLSTVSAGMLVAAWSTGGFTSDLLLNLGSSLALAAVSYLIFDPIFDDARRARVQEHDRFDRATFIDRMRETHHQIRILDTWTLLLDGRARGRTEQAMREALEQGATIRVLLLDPDSAAARQRAEELERRQIDVAAQIRDNLRHLQEFRAGLATGQRSRLRICVYDASPSIQLYQWDGRALISFFPIGKVSFDVPQLEVDMASPWGQFVDRRFDELWDHRDHIRTLDRYWQLDVTLTDGEKRLGTSAVPYVNADDQVYVDGAGHLAHQLAHQATQHVREGQQASVAALGALAAWPPRRAGQQTCAFHLVHLDDDAPGLAEILALFDSKYGGYPATGDTEVFLLRLVPAE
;
A
#
# COMPACT_ATOMS: atom_id res chain seq x y z
N MET A 1 -16.20 -7.42 5.05
CA MET A 1 -15.03 -8.21 4.60
C MET A 1 -14.97 -9.64 5.18
N TYR A 2 -15.57 -9.93 6.35
CA TYR A 2 -15.61 -11.27 6.96
C TYR A 2 -16.54 -12.29 6.24
N GLN A 3 -17.64 -11.82 5.64
CA GLN A 3 -18.69 -12.69 5.07
C GLN A 3 -18.32 -13.41 3.76
N TRP A 4 -17.32 -12.91 3.01
CA TRP A 4 -16.93 -13.52 1.72
C TRP A 4 -15.94 -14.68 1.88
N ARG A 5 -15.06 -14.63 2.91
CA ARG A 5 -14.18 -15.75 3.32
C ARG A 5 -14.98 -17.04 3.61
N MET A 6 -16.22 -16.91 4.07
CA MET A 6 -17.11 -18.07 4.23
C MET A 6 -17.59 -18.64 2.90
N ARG A 7 -18.07 -17.85 1.91
CA ARG A 7 -18.86 -18.39 0.79
C ARG A 7 -18.15 -19.44 -0.10
N ASN A 8 -16.87 -19.27 -0.42
CA ASN A 8 -16.17 -20.24 -1.27
C ASN A 8 -15.67 -21.48 -0.51
N GLY A 9 -15.23 -21.31 0.74
CA GLY A 9 -14.97 -22.43 1.65
C GLY A 9 -16.25 -23.21 1.97
N LEU A 10 -17.38 -22.51 2.13
CA LEU A 10 -18.69 -23.09 2.39
C LEU A 10 -19.19 -23.88 1.19
N ARG A 11 -19.05 -23.39 -0.05
CA ARG A 11 -19.46 -24.14 -1.26
C ARG A 11 -18.69 -25.44 -1.45
N ARG A 12 -17.37 -25.43 -1.21
CA ARG A 12 -16.56 -26.66 -1.28
C ARG A 12 -16.87 -27.61 -0.12
N ARG A 13 -16.96 -27.11 1.12
CA ARG A 13 -17.40 -27.92 2.27
C ARG A 13 -18.80 -28.50 2.08
N LEU A 14 -19.74 -27.71 1.56
CA LEU A 14 -21.09 -28.18 1.22
C LEU A 14 -21.03 -29.25 0.14
N ARG A 15 -20.20 -29.12 -0.90
CA ARG A 15 -20.02 -30.16 -1.91
C ARG A 15 -19.43 -31.43 -1.32
N THR A 16 -18.40 -31.34 -0.48
CA THR A 16 -17.81 -32.51 0.22
C THR A 16 -18.83 -33.17 1.15
N LEU A 17 -19.62 -32.37 1.88
CA LEU A 17 -20.71 -32.86 2.75
C LEU A 17 -21.87 -33.47 1.94
N VAL A 18 -22.21 -32.92 0.79
CA VAL A 18 -23.26 -33.46 -0.10
C VAL A 18 -22.82 -34.77 -0.73
N ILE A 19 -21.59 -34.85 -1.24
CA ILE A 19 -21.04 -36.08 -1.83
C ILE A 19 -20.89 -37.15 -0.74
N GLY A 20 -20.31 -36.79 0.41
CA GLY A 20 -20.20 -37.70 1.56
C GLY A 20 -21.57 -38.17 2.06
N GLY A 21 -22.53 -37.25 2.21
CA GLY A 21 -23.89 -37.55 2.62
C GLY A 21 -24.64 -38.45 1.63
N LEU A 22 -24.47 -38.23 0.32
CA LEU A 22 -25.05 -39.08 -0.72
C LEU A 22 -24.49 -40.51 -0.62
N LEU A 23 -23.16 -40.64 -0.52
CA LEU A 23 -22.50 -41.94 -0.41
C LEU A 23 -22.90 -42.68 0.88
N SER A 24 -22.99 -41.99 2.01
CA SER A 24 -23.48 -42.56 3.27
C SER A 24 -24.94 -42.98 3.19
N THR A 25 -25.80 -42.20 2.52
CA THR A 25 -27.23 -42.52 2.36
C THR A 25 -27.41 -43.76 1.47
N VAL A 26 -26.69 -43.83 0.35
CA VAL A 26 -26.71 -45.00 -0.55
C VAL A 26 -26.19 -46.24 0.17
N SER A 27 -25.06 -46.11 0.89
CA SER A 27 -24.50 -47.21 1.69
C SER A 27 -25.49 -47.72 2.75
N ALA A 28 -26.10 -46.82 3.54
CA ALA A 28 -27.09 -47.18 4.54
C ALA A 28 -28.32 -47.85 3.91
N GLY A 29 -28.80 -47.35 2.77
CA GLY A 29 -29.89 -47.96 2.01
C GLY A 29 -29.57 -49.39 1.56
N MET A 30 -28.34 -49.63 1.08
CA MET A 30 -27.89 -50.97 0.67
C MET A 30 -27.78 -51.92 1.88
N LEU A 31 -27.30 -51.45 3.02
CA LEU A 31 -27.19 -52.24 4.25
C LEU A 31 -28.57 -52.61 4.84
N VAL A 32 -29.53 -51.68 4.82
CA VAL A 32 -30.91 -51.94 5.27
C VAL A 32 -31.62 -52.88 4.31
N ALA A 33 -31.46 -52.70 3.00
CA ALA A 33 -32.04 -53.59 2.00
C ALA A 33 -31.52 -55.03 2.13
N ALA A 34 -30.24 -55.20 2.45
CA ALA A 34 -29.64 -56.52 2.67
C ALA A 34 -30.37 -57.34 3.74
N TRP A 35 -30.88 -56.71 4.80
CA TRP A 35 -31.63 -57.38 5.87
C TRP A 35 -33.00 -57.93 5.42
N SER A 36 -33.55 -57.38 4.35
CA SER A 36 -34.84 -57.82 3.79
C SER A 36 -34.70 -58.86 2.68
N THR A 37 -33.49 -59.06 2.16
CA THR A 37 -33.20 -59.96 1.04
C THR A 37 -32.45 -61.20 1.52
N GLY A 38 -32.76 -62.37 0.94
CA GLY A 38 -32.04 -63.62 1.25
C GLY A 38 -31.02 -64.00 0.18
N GLY A 39 -30.02 -64.81 0.57
CA GLY A 39 -29.05 -65.43 -0.35
C GLY A 39 -28.06 -64.45 -0.98
N PHE A 40 -27.67 -64.71 -2.23
CA PHE A 40 -26.59 -64.00 -2.94
C PHE A 40 -26.74 -62.46 -2.98
N THR A 41 -27.98 -61.96 -3.08
CA THR A 41 -28.24 -60.52 -3.15
C THR A 41 -27.91 -59.79 -1.84
N SER A 42 -28.15 -60.43 -0.70
CA SER A 42 -27.74 -59.91 0.62
C SER A 42 -26.22 -59.79 0.71
N ASP A 43 -25.50 -60.85 0.34
CA ASP A 43 -24.04 -60.86 0.40
C ASP A 43 -23.41 -59.80 -0.51
N LEU A 44 -23.98 -59.59 -1.70
CA LEU A 44 -23.55 -58.54 -2.63
C LEU A 44 -23.80 -57.13 -2.06
N LEU A 45 -25.00 -56.89 -1.49
CA LEU A 45 -25.37 -55.59 -0.91
C LEU A 45 -24.55 -55.27 0.33
N LEU A 46 -24.23 -56.25 1.17
CA LEU A 46 -23.36 -56.07 2.34
C LEU A 46 -21.93 -55.70 1.94
N ASN A 47 -21.36 -56.40 0.94
CA ASN A 47 -20.01 -56.12 0.45
C ASN A 47 -19.91 -54.75 -0.25
N LEU A 48 -20.89 -54.40 -1.09
CA LEU A 48 -20.93 -53.08 -1.74
C LEU A 48 -21.23 -51.95 -0.75
N GLY A 49 -22.19 -52.16 0.15
CA GLY A 49 -22.59 -51.18 1.16
C GLY A 49 -21.43 -50.84 2.11
N SER A 50 -20.70 -51.85 2.59
CA SER A 50 -19.52 -51.66 3.44
C SER A 50 -18.36 -50.97 2.70
N SER A 51 -18.11 -51.33 1.44
CA SER A 51 -17.08 -50.67 0.61
C SER A 51 -17.40 -49.19 0.37
N LEU A 52 -18.67 -48.86 0.11
CA LEU A 52 -19.13 -47.48 -0.06
C LEU A 52 -19.09 -46.68 1.25
N ALA A 53 -19.42 -47.30 2.39
CA ALA A 53 -19.27 -46.66 3.70
C ALA A 53 -17.80 -46.29 3.96
N LEU A 54 -16.88 -47.22 3.70
CA LEU A 54 -15.45 -46.99 3.86
C LEU A 54 -14.95 -45.88 2.94
N ALA A 55 -15.40 -45.86 1.68
CA ALA A 55 -15.06 -44.79 0.73
C ALA A 55 -15.59 -43.42 1.19
N ALA A 56 -16.81 -43.34 1.72
CA ALA A 56 -17.39 -42.10 2.25
C ALA A 56 -16.59 -41.58 3.45
N VAL A 57 -16.26 -42.44 4.41
CA VAL A 57 -15.46 -42.10 5.59
C VAL A 57 -14.05 -41.66 5.18
N SER A 58 -13.41 -42.41 4.28
CA SER A 58 -12.09 -42.10 3.73
C SER A 58 -12.09 -40.71 3.07
N TYR A 59 -13.07 -40.42 2.21
CA TYR A 59 -13.18 -39.12 1.54
C TYR A 59 -13.39 -37.97 2.54
N LEU A 60 -14.23 -38.16 3.55
CA LEU A 60 -14.48 -37.14 4.58
C LEU A 60 -13.25 -36.84 5.46
N ILE A 61 -12.36 -37.83 5.66
CA ILE A 61 -11.15 -37.68 6.49
C ILE A 61 -9.97 -37.16 5.67
N PHE A 62 -9.72 -37.73 4.48
CA PHE A 62 -8.50 -37.44 3.73
C PHE A 62 -8.56 -36.12 2.95
N ASP A 63 -9.70 -35.74 2.40
CA ASP A 63 -9.81 -34.51 1.59
C ASP A 63 -9.44 -33.24 2.40
N PRO A 64 -9.90 -33.06 3.67
CA PRO A 64 -9.44 -31.96 4.52
C PRO A 64 -7.94 -31.99 4.80
N ILE A 65 -7.37 -33.16 5.08
CA ILE A 65 -5.95 -33.33 5.40
C ILE A 65 -5.08 -32.97 4.18
N PHE A 66 -5.48 -33.42 2.98
CA PHE A 66 -4.75 -33.11 1.74
C PHE A 66 -4.88 -31.63 1.35
N ASP A 67 -6.02 -31.00 1.59
CA ASP A 67 -6.19 -29.57 1.36
C ASP A 67 -5.35 -28.74 2.35
N ASP A 68 -5.32 -29.12 3.63
CA ASP A 68 -4.49 -28.44 4.63
C ASP A 68 -2.99 -28.64 4.33
N ALA A 69 -2.58 -29.84 3.92
CA ALA A 69 -1.21 -30.12 3.47
C ALA A 69 -0.85 -29.32 2.20
N ARG A 70 -1.78 -29.18 1.25
CA ARG A 70 -1.57 -28.35 0.03
C ARG A 70 -1.48 -26.87 0.34
N ARG A 71 -2.26 -26.36 1.30
CA ARG A 71 -2.19 -24.96 1.75
C ARG A 71 -0.97 -24.67 2.61
N ALA A 72 -0.46 -25.66 3.34
CA ALA A 72 0.77 -25.55 4.12
C ALA A 72 2.04 -25.63 3.25
N ARG A 73 1.91 -26.08 1.99
CA ARG A 73 3.05 -26.16 1.07
C ARG A 73 3.43 -24.76 0.61
N VAL A 74 4.49 -24.25 1.22
CA VAL A 74 5.20 -23.07 0.76
C VAL A 74 6.03 -23.47 -0.46
N GLN A 75 5.84 -22.77 -1.58
CA GLN A 75 6.71 -22.93 -2.74
C GLN A 75 7.79 -21.85 -2.67
N GLU A 76 9.05 -22.27 -2.68
CA GLU A 76 10.18 -21.35 -2.71
C GLU A 76 10.56 -21.05 -4.16
N HIS A 77 10.80 -19.78 -4.45
CA HIS A 77 11.34 -19.28 -5.71
C HIS A 77 12.68 -18.62 -5.43
N ASP A 78 13.69 -18.83 -6.27
CA ASP A 78 15.05 -18.32 -6.00
C ASP A 78 15.13 -16.79 -5.87
N ARG A 79 14.23 -16.08 -6.57
CA ARG A 79 14.16 -14.61 -6.62
C ARG A 79 12.78 -14.14 -7.08
N PHE A 80 12.55 -12.83 -7.03
CA PHE A 80 11.29 -12.24 -7.50
C PHE A 80 11.21 -12.26 -9.04
N ASP A 81 10.27 -13.04 -9.58
CA ASP A 81 9.94 -13.03 -11.01
C ASP A 81 8.90 -11.95 -11.33
N ARG A 82 9.41 -10.81 -11.77
CA ARG A 82 8.62 -9.65 -12.19
C ARG A 82 7.63 -9.96 -13.30
N ALA A 83 8.02 -10.74 -14.30
CA ALA A 83 7.16 -10.99 -15.46
C ALA A 83 5.96 -11.83 -15.04
N THR A 84 6.21 -12.90 -14.29
CA THR A 84 5.16 -13.75 -13.74
C THR A 84 4.21 -12.96 -12.84
N PHE A 85 4.73 -12.11 -11.94
CA PHE A 85 3.86 -11.31 -11.07
C PHE A 85 3.00 -10.31 -11.86
N ILE A 86 3.56 -9.64 -12.87
CA ILE A 86 2.79 -8.73 -13.75
C ILE A 86 1.65 -9.48 -14.45
N ASP A 87 1.91 -10.69 -14.95
CA ASP A 87 0.87 -11.49 -15.60
C ASP A 87 -0.21 -11.92 -14.59
N ARG A 88 0.16 -12.27 -13.35
CA ARG A 88 -0.82 -12.52 -12.26
C ARG A 88 -1.64 -11.30 -11.89
N MET A 89 -1.07 -10.09 -11.90
CA MET A 89 -1.81 -8.86 -11.66
C MET A 89 -2.92 -8.66 -12.69
N ARG A 90 -2.67 -8.97 -13.97
CA ARG A 90 -3.67 -8.85 -15.05
C ARG A 90 -4.86 -9.80 -14.88
N GLU A 91 -4.60 -10.98 -14.33
CA GLU A 91 -5.60 -12.02 -14.04
C GLU A 91 -6.39 -11.74 -12.75
N THR A 92 -6.00 -10.72 -11.98
CA THR A 92 -6.54 -10.45 -10.65
C THR A 92 -7.86 -9.70 -10.72
N HIS A 93 -8.88 -10.23 -10.04
CA HIS A 93 -10.22 -9.63 -10.04
C HIS A 93 -10.62 -8.98 -8.70
N HIS A 94 -9.89 -9.25 -7.61
CA HIS A 94 -10.30 -8.81 -6.28
C HIS A 94 -9.31 -7.86 -5.63
N GLN A 95 -8.06 -8.30 -5.44
CA GLN A 95 -7.12 -7.54 -4.63
C GLN A 95 -5.67 -7.73 -5.02
N ILE A 96 -4.96 -6.61 -5.11
CA ILE A 96 -3.50 -6.55 -5.20
C ILE A 96 -2.99 -5.78 -3.98
N ARG A 97 -1.99 -6.33 -3.29
CA ARG A 97 -1.27 -5.61 -2.23
C ARG A 97 0.23 -5.65 -2.50
N ILE A 98 0.87 -4.50 -2.35
CA ILE A 98 2.32 -4.35 -2.47
C ILE A 98 2.80 -3.69 -1.18
N LEU A 99 3.74 -4.32 -0.49
CA LEU A 99 4.50 -3.74 0.62
C LEU A 99 5.99 -4.00 0.35
N ASP A 100 6.76 -2.92 0.24
CA ASP A 100 8.20 -2.99 -0.03
C ASP A 100 8.90 -1.71 0.43
N THR A 101 10.24 -1.72 0.41
CA THR A 101 11.02 -0.48 0.56
C THR A 101 10.79 0.42 -0.65
N TRP A 102 11.10 -0.09 -1.85
CA TRP A 102 10.70 0.39 -3.17
C TRP A 102 10.46 -0.84 -4.05
N THR A 103 9.70 -0.72 -5.14
CA THR A 103 9.37 -1.86 -6.00
C THR A 103 10.05 -1.80 -7.37
N LEU A 104 10.70 -2.90 -7.75
CA LEU A 104 11.26 -3.05 -9.11
C LEU A 104 10.19 -3.09 -10.22
N LEU A 105 8.90 -3.17 -9.86
CA LEU A 105 7.83 -3.19 -10.83
C LEU A 105 7.69 -1.87 -11.59
N LEU A 106 8.17 -0.76 -10.98
CA LEU A 106 8.09 0.58 -11.56
C LEU A 106 9.40 1.01 -12.24
N ASP A 107 10.37 0.10 -12.35
CA ASP A 107 11.69 0.41 -12.90
C ASP A 107 11.80 0.09 -14.39
N GLY A 108 12.46 0.99 -15.12
CA GLY A 108 12.92 0.78 -16.50
C GLY A 108 11.84 0.20 -17.43
N ARG A 109 12.16 -0.93 -18.07
CA ARG A 109 11.29 -1.56 -19.09
C ARG A 109 10.03 -2.23 -18.52
N ALA A 110 10.00 -2.52 -17.22
CA ALA A 110 8.85 -3.19 -16.59
C ALA A 110 7.71 -2.20 -16.30
N ARG A 111 8.04 -0.92 -16.02
CA ARG A 111 7.10 0.13 -15.60
C ARG A 111 5.82 0.16 -16.43
N GLY A 112 5.93 0.34 -17.74
CA GLY A 112 4.75 0.44 -18.61
C GLY A 112 3.89 -0.83 -18.63
N ARG A 113 4.50 -2.02 -18.51
CA ARG A 113 3.75 -3.28 -18.41
C ARG A 113 3.04 -3.40 -17.06
N THR A 114 3.69 -2.98 -15.98
CA THR A 114 3.11 -2.96 -14.63
C THR A 114 1.93 -2.00 -14.57
N GLU A 115 2.09 -0.75 -15.01
CA GLU A 115 1.03 0.26 -15.03
C GLU A 115 -0.18 -0.21 -15.85
N GLN A 116 0.08 -0.82 -17.00
CA GLN A 116 -0.97 -1.41 -17.83
C GLN A 116 -1.69 -2.55 -17.09
N ALA A 117 -0.96 -3.45 -16.42
CA ALA A 117 -1.56 -4.52 -15.63
C ALA A 117 -2.38 -4.00 -14.43
N MET A 118 -1.88 -2.96 -13.74
CA MET A 118 -2.64 -2.28 -12.69
C MET A 118 -3.94 -1.68 -13.22
N ARG A 119 -3.89 -1.04 -14.39
CA ARG A 119 -5.07 -0.46 -15.04
C ARG A 119 -6.10 -1.53 -15.40
N GLU A 120 -5.66 -2.62 -16.03
CA GLU A 120 -6.51 -3.77 -16.38
C GLU A 120 -7.17 -4.37 -15.13
N ALA A 121 -6.42 -4.59 -14.04
CA ALA A 121 -6.98 -5.09 -12.78
C ALA A 121 -8.03 -4.15 -12.19
N LEU A 122 -7.77 -2.83 -12.20
CA LEU A 122 -8.72 -1.81 -11.75
C LEU A 122 -9.98 -1.80 -12.64
N GLU A 123 -9.85 -1.94 -13.96
CA GLU A 123 -11.01 -2.04 -14.88
C GLU A 123 -11.89 -3.25 -14.56
N GLN A 124 -11.28 -4.37 -14.18
CA GLN A 124 -11.99 -5.61 -13.87
C GLN A 124 -12.70 -5.61 -12.51
N GLY A 125 -12.40 -4.66 -11.62
CA GLY A 125 -13.02 -4.65 -10.28
C GLY A 125 -12.05 -4.57 -9.12
N ALA A 126 -10.78 -4.90 -9.34
CA ALA A 126 -9.82 -5.11 -8.26
C ALA A 126 -9.54 -3.83 -7.46
N THR A 127 -9.15 -4.01 -6.20
CA THR A 127 -8.59 -2.96 -5.36
C THR A 127 -7.09 -3.13 -5.27
N ILE A 128 -6.34 -2.04 -5.46
CA ILE A 128 -4.88 -2.05 -5.37
C ILE A 128 -4.46 -1.22 -4.15
N ARG A 129 -3.65 -1.82 -3.28
CA ARG A 129 -3.04 -1.17 -2.13
C ARG A 129 -1.54 -1.24 -2.24
N VAL A 130 -0.88 -0.09 -2.21
CA VAL A 130 0.58 0.01 -2.30
C VAL A 130 1.08 0.72 -1.04
N LEU A 131 2.07 0.13 -0.40
CA LEU A 131 2.69 0.62 0.82
C LEU A 131 4.22 0.64 0.61
N LEU A 132 4.78 1.84 0.43
CA LEU A 132 6.23 2.04 0.22
C LEU A 132 6.86 2.78 1.38
N LEU A 133 8.14 2.57 1.63
CA LEU A 133 8.82 3.21 2.75
C LEU A 133 8.93 4.72 2.54
N ASP A 134 8.87 5.52 3.61
CA ASP A 134 9.08 6.98 3.55
C ASP A 134 10.58 7.24 3.35
N PRO A 135 10.98 7.89 2.24
CA PRO A 135 12.40 8.09 1.91
C PRO A 135 13.13 8.93 2.97
N ASP A 136 12.40 9.71 3.76
CA ASP A 136 12.95 10.61 4.78
C ASP A 136 12.89 9.97 6.19
N SER A 137 12.45 8.71 6.31
CA SER A 137 12.37 7.99 7.58
C SER A 137 13.71 7.46 8.08
N ALA A 138 13.80 7.25 9.40
CA ALA A 138 14.95 6.55 9.99
C ALA A 138 15.12 5.13 9.42
N ALA A 139 14.01 4.44 9.14
CA ALA A 139 14.04 3.12 8.52
C ALA A 139 14.62 3.14 7.09
N ALA A 140 14.35 4.19 6.30
CA ALA A 140 14.96 4.35 4.98
C ALA A 140 16.47 4.61 5.06
N ARG A 141 16.90 5.44 6.02
CA ARG A 141 18.34 5.66 6.29
C ARG A 141 19.05 4.38 6.71
N GLN A 142 18.49 3.64 7.67
CA GLN A 142 19.04 2.34 8.08
C GLN A 142 19.14 1.39 6.87
N ARG A 143 18.12 1.37 6.01
CA ARG A 143 18.14 0.52 4.82
C ARG A 143 19.20 0.95 3.81
N ALA A 144 19.45 2.25 3.66
CA ALA A 144 20.53 2.77 2.84
C ALA A 144 21.90 2.35 3.38
N GLU A 145 22.12 2.44 4.69
CA GLU A 145 23.35 1.95 5.35
C GLU A 145 23.56 0.45 5.14
N GLU A 146 22.51 -0.36 5.28
CA GLU A 146 22.58 -1.80 5.02
C GLU A 146 22.97 -2.12 3.57
N LEU A 147 22.64 -1.25 2.61
CA LEU A 147 22.87 -1.45 1.19
C LEU A 147 24.03 -0.62 0.63
N GLU A 148 24.79 0.08 1.47
CA GLU A 148 25.85 1.02 1.05
C GLU A 148 26.86 0.37 0.09
N ARG A 149 27.26 -0.87 0.37
CA ARG A 149 28.19 -1.66 -0.49
C ARG A 149 27.66 -1.93 -1.90
N ARG A 150 26.36 -1.77 -2.12
CA ARG A 150 25.69 -1.97 -3.43
C ARG A 150 25.56 -0.65 -4.19
N GLN A 151 25.93 0.48 -3.58
CA GLN A 151 25.84 1.82 -4.17
C GLN A 151 24.42 2.17 -4.63
N ILE A 152 23.42 1.76 -3.86
CA ILE A 152 22.00 2.03 -4.13
C ILE A 152 21.57 3.24 -3.30
N ASP A 153 21.12 4.30 -3.97
CA ASP A 153 20.42 5.40 -3.32
C ASP A 153 18.96 5.00 -3.06
N VAL A 154 18.71 4.44 -1.87
CA VAL A 154 17.39 3.95 -1.46
C VAL A 154 16.35 5.07 -1.48
N ALA A 155 16.70 6.28 -1.03
CA ALA A 155 15.76 7.40 -0.98
C ALA A 155 15.36 7.85 -2.39
N ALA A 156 16.30 7.91 -3.33
CA ALA A 156 16.02 8.20 -4.73
C ALA A 156 15.11 7.15 -5.37
N GLN A 157 15.39 5.85 -5.17
CA GLN A 157 14.56 4.77 -5.71
C GLN A 157 13.10 4.84 -5.20
N ILE A 158 12.93 5.14 -3.91
CA ILE A 158 11.60 5.34 -3.31
C ILE A 158 10.89 6.54 -3.95
N ARG A 159 11.56 7.69 -4.04
CA ARG A 159 10.98 8.92 -4.63
C ARG A 159 10.58 8.71 -6.09
N ASP A 160 11.42 8.04 -6.88
CA ASP A 160 11.13 7.66 -8.27
C ASP A 160 9.83 6.83 -8.37
N ASN A 161 9.72 5.81 -7.53
CA ASN A 161 8.53 4.96 -7.46
C ASN A 161 7.28 5.78 -7.09
N LEU A 162 7.38 6.66 -6.09
CA LEU A 162 6.27 7.52 -5.68
C LEU A 162 5.84 8.49 -6.78
N ARG A 163 6.80 9.04 -7.55
CA ARG A 163 6.50 9.90 -8.72
C ARG A 163 5.72 9.13 -9.77
N HIS A 164 6.19 7.95 -10.16
CA HIS A 164 5.48 7.12 -11.14
C HIS A 164 4.08 6.72 -10.66
N LEU A 165 3.92 6.41 -9.38
CA LEU A 165 2.59 6.12 -8.81
C LEU A 165 1.67 7.35 -8.82
N GLN A 166 2.20 8.55 -8.61
CA GLN A 166 1.43 9.78 -8.68
C GLN A 166 1.00 10.09 -10.12
N GLU A 167 1.91 9.98 -11.08
CA GLU A 167 1.64 10.13 -12.53
C GLU A 167 0.58 9.12 -12.99
N PHE A 168 0.77 7.84 -12.65
CA PHE A 168 -0.17 6.77 -12.97
C PHE A 168 -1.57 7.08 -12.41
N ARG A 169 -1.66 7.45 -11.13
CA ARG A 169 -2.93 7.78 -10.47
C ARG A 169 -3.60 9.00 -11.09
N ALA A 170 -2.84 10.02 -11.50
CA ALA A 170 -3.37 11.18 -12.20
C ALA A 170 -4.03 10.77 -13.54
N GLY A 171 -3.48 9.77 -14.23
CA GLY A 171 -4.02 9.22 -15.48
C GLY A 171 -5.18 8.21 -15.35
N LEU A 172 -5.74 7.99 -14.16
CA LEU A 172 -6.88 7.07 -13.94
C LEU A 172 -8.23 7.80 -13.97
N ALA A 173 -9.31 7.10 -14.31
CA ALA A 173 -10.67 7.62 -14.12
C ALA A 173 -11.04 7.67 -12.63
N THR A 174 -11.98 8.55 -12.24
CA THR A 174 -12.37 8.76 -10.83
C THR A 174 -12.75 7.46 -10.09
N GLY A 175 -13.51 6.57 -10.74
CA GLY A 175 -13.91 5.27 -10.15
C GLY A 175 -12.77 4.24 -10.04
N GLN A 176 -11.69 4.40 -10.83
CA GLN A 176 -10.47 3.61 -10.68
C GLN A 176 -9.60 4.19 -9.56
N ARG A 177 -9.47 5.52 -9.50
CA ARG A 177 -8.72 6.22 -8.44
C ARG A 177 -9.20 5.86 -7.04
N SER A 178 -10.51 5.69 -6.82
CA SER A 178 -11.05 5.30 -5.50
C SER A 178 -10.68 3.88 -5.06
N ARG A 179 -10.26 3.02 -6.00
CA ARG A 179 -9.83 1.62 -5.75
C ARG A 179 -8.30 1.46 -5.73
N LEU A 180 -7.55 2.50 -6.11
CA LEU A 180 -6.11 2.57 -5.93
C LEU A 180 -5.79 3.38 -4.66
N ARG A 181 -5.13 2.75 -3.70
CA ARG A 181 -4.64 3.44 -2.50
C ARG A 181 -3.15 3.25 -2.39
N ILE A 182 -2.44 4.38 -2.33
CA ILE A 182 -1.00 4.42 -2.16
C ILE A 182 -0.70 5.16 -0.87
N CYS A 183 0.04 4.49 0.01
CA CYS A 183 0.49 5.04 1.28
C CYS A 183 2.01 4.87 1.39
N VAL A 184 2.60 5.76 2.18
CA VAL A 184 4.01 5.78 2.53
C VAL A 184 4.12 5.50 4.02
N TYR A 185 4.98 4.57 4.47
CA TYR A 185 5.13 4.21 5.88
C TYR A 185 6.52 4.52 6.43
N ASP A 186 6.66 4.79 7.73
CA ASP A 186 7.95 5.19 8.34
C ASP A 186 8.53 4.21 9.36
N ALA A 187 7.93 3.02 9.49
CA ALA A 187 8.40 1.96 10.37
C ALA A 187 9.41 1.02 9.69
N SER A 188 10.27 0.36 10.47
CA SER A 188 11.21 -0.64 9.96
C SER A 188 10.46 -1.81 9.32
N PRO A 189 10.70 -2.13 8.04
CA PRO A 189 9.95 -3.18 7.38
C PRO A 189 10.44 -4.57 7.78
N SER A 190 9.53 -5.45 8.18
CA SER A 190 9.88 -6.84 8.53
C SER A 190 9.78 -7.80 7.34
N ILE A 191 8.89 -7.51 6.38
CA ILE A 191 8.61 -8.37 5.22
C ILE A 191 8.32 -7.55 3.98
N GLN A 192 8.73 -8.07 2.82
CA GLN A 192 8.23 -7.67 1.52
C GLN A 192 6.99 -8.53 1.20
N LEU A 193 6.00 -7.93 0.55
CA LEU A 193 4.77 -8.62 0.14
C LEU A 193 4.35 -8.18 -1.26
N TYR A 194 4.13 -9.17 -2.13
CA TYR A 194 3.47 -9.03 -3.41
C TYR A 194 2.28 -10.00 -3.46
N GLN A 195 1.08 -9.50 -3.16
CA GLN A 195 -0.16 -10.29 -3.11
C GLN A 195 -0.98 -10.11 -4.38
N TRP A 196 -1.53 -11.22 -4.88
CA TRP A 196 -2.59 -11.27 -5.87
C TRP A 196 -3.68 -12.23 -5.40
N ASP A 197 -4.89 -11.71 -5.19
CA ASP A 197 -6.04 -12.44 -4.67
C ASP A 197 -5.71 -13.31 -3.43
N GLY A 198 -5.77 -14.64 -3.58
CA GLY A 198 -5.55 -15.61 -2.50
C GLY A 198 -4.10 -16.07 -2.34
N ARG A 199 -3.16 -15.50 -3.09
CA ARG A 199 -1.74 -15.89 -3.09
C ARG A 199 -0.86 -14.68 -2.86
N ALA A 200 0.33 -14.93 -2.32
CA ALA A 200 1.34 -13.90 -2.15
C ALA A 200 2.74 -14.47 -2.31
N LEU A 201 3.64 -13.64 -2.83
CA LEU A 201 5.08 -13.80 -2.69
C LEU A 201 5.53 -12.96 -1.50
N ILE A 202 6.27 -13.57 -0.59
CA ILE A 202 6.86 -12.91 0.57
C ILE A 202 8.36 -13.14 0.63
N SER A 203 9.08 -12.13 1.09
CA SER A 203 10.47 -12.27 1.50
C SER A 203 10.73 -11.45 2.75
N PHE A 204 11.86 -11.74 3.40
CA PHE A 204 12.36 -10.92 4.50
C PHE A 204 13.38 -9.92 3.97
N PHE A 205 13.64 -8.83 4.69
CA PHE A 205 14.70 -7.89 4.34
C PHE A 205 16.04 -8.38 4.90
N PRO A 206 16.91 -9.00 4.09
CA PRO A 206 18.25 -9.37 4.54
C PRO A 206 19.14 -8.12 4.66
N ILE A 207 20.12 -8.20 5.55
CA ILE A 207 21.21 -7.21 5.62
C ILE A 207 22.07 -7.35 4.35
N GLY A 208 22.41 -6.24 3.70
CA GLY A 208 23.34 -6.24 2.56
C GLY A 208 22.79 -6.72 1.22
N LYS A 209 21.51 -7.13 1.13
CA LYS A 209 20.90 -7.56 -0.12
C LYS A 209 19.55 -6.92 -0.32
N VAL A 210 19.18 -6.71 -1.56
CA VAL A 210 17.85 -6.23 -1.97
C VAL A 210 16.82 -7.36 -1.85
N SER A 211 15.59 -7.00 -1.51
CA SER A 211 14.50 -7.93 -1.19
C SER A 211 14.04 -8.78 -2.37
N PHE A 212 14.26 -8.31 -3.60
CA PHE A 212 13.90 -9.02 -4.83
C PHE A 212 14.96 -10.01 -5.34
N ASP A 213 16.20 -9.95 -4.83
CA ASP A 213 17.32 -10.86 -5.19
C ASP A 213 17.45 -12.05 -4.21
N VAL A 214 16.54 -12.17 -3.26
CA VAL A 214 16.52 -13.27 -2.29
C VAL A 214 15.36 -14.22 -2.54
N PRO A 215 15.41 -15.45 -1.95
CA PRO A 215 14.32 -16.39 -2.09
C PRO A 215 12.98 -15.80 -1.68
N GLN A 216 11.97 -16.07 -2.50
CA GLN A 216 10.59 -15.66 -2.29
C GLN A 216 9.77 -16.87 -1.92
N LEU A 217 8.97 -16.75 -0.87
CA LEU A 217 8.05 -17.79 -0.45
C LEU A 217 6.67 -17.47 -1.04
N GLU A 218 6.18 -18.34 -1.91
CA GLU A 218 4.79 -18.30 -2.34
C GLU A 218 3.91 -19.00 -1.32
N VAL A 219 2.95 -18.26 -0.79
CA VAL A 219 2.05 -18.70 0.28
C VAL A 219 0.59 -18.58 -0.14
N ASP A 220 -0.23 -19.50 0.32
CA ASP A 220 -1.69 -19.35 0.31
C ASP A 220 -2.10 -18.40 1.43
N MET A 221 -2.85 -17.35 1.12
CA MET A 221 -3.30 -16.36 2.11
C MET A 221 -4.28 -16.92 3.16
N ALA A 222 -4.85 -18.10 2.92
CA ALA A 222 -5.67 -18.83 3.90
C ALA A 222 -4.84 -19.69 4.87
N SER A 223 -3.56 -19.94 4.57
CA SER A 223 -2.65 -20.71 5.43
C SER A 223 -2.25 -19.92 6.69
N PRO A 224 -1.70 -20.56 7.74
CA PRO A 224 -1.15 -19.85 8.90
C PRO A 224 -0.08 -18.81 8.55
N TRP A 225 0.78 -19.11 7.57
CA TRP A 225 1.76 -18.17 7.04
C TRP A 225 1.10 -16.97 6.35
N GLY A 226 0.09 -17.24 5.52
CA GLY A 226 -0.74 -16.21 4.91
C GLY A 226 -1.42 -15.29 5.92
N GLN A 227 -1.95 -15.85 7.01
CA GLN A 227 -2.57 -15.09 8.09
C GLN A 227 -1.56 -14.26 8.91
N PHE A 228 -0.33 -14.74 9.05
CA PHE A 228 0.75 -13.95 9.66
C PHE A 228 1.08 -12.72 8.79
N VAL A 229 1.23 -12.94 7.49
CA VAL A 229 1.55 -11.89 6.51
C VAL A 229 0.41 -10.86 6.39
N ASP A 230 -0.84 -11.32 6.31
CA ASP A 230 -2.04 -10.47 6.26
C ASP A 230 -2.07 -9.53 7.48
N ARG A 231 -1.79 -10.07 8.68
CA ARG A 231 -1.70 -9.26 9.91
C ARG A 231 -0.59 -8.22 9.87
N ARG A 232 0.58 -8.54 9.33
CA ARG A 232 1.69 -7.57 9.25
C ARG A 232 1.41 -6.44 8.27
N PHE A 233 0.77 -6.76 7.15
CA PHE A 233 0.30 -5.73 6.23
C PHE A 233 -0.76 -4.84 6.90
N ASP A 234 -1.78 -5.44 7.50
CA ASP A 234 -2.89 -4.71 8.11
C ASP A 234 -2.43 -3.88 9.33
N GLU A 235 -1.48 -4.39 10.13
CA GLU A 235 -0.88 -3.66 11.25
C GLU A 235 -0.24 -2.35 10.79
N LEU A 236 0.55 -2.37 9.70
CA LEU A 236 1.11 -1.14 9.13
C LEU A 236 0.03 -0.28 8.47
N TRP A 237 -0.86 -0.90 7.70
CA TRP A 237 -1.88 -0.21 6.92
C TRP A 237 -2.89 0.54 7.80
N ASP A 238 -3.23 0.00 8.97
CA ASP A 238 -4.18 0.60 9.90
C ASP A 238 -3.51 1.47 10.98
N HIS A 239 -2.18 1.40 11.15
CA HIS A 239 -1.42 2.30 12.04
C HIS A 239 -1.30 3.69 11.43
N ARG A 240 -2.34 4.50 11.63
CA ARG A 240 -2.43 5.84 11.04
C ARG A 240 -1.30 6.79 11.43
N ASP A 241 -0.61 6.55 12.53
CA ASP A 241 0.52 7.40 12.96
C ASP A 241 1.82 7.12 12.20
N HIS A 242 1.88 5.97 11.53
CA HIS A 242 3.05 5.51 10.78
C HIS A 242 2.82 5.50 9.28
N ILE A 243 1.65 5.94 8.79
CA ILE A 243 1.33 5.99 7.37
C ILE A 243 0.90 7.37 6.90
N ARG A 244 1.29 7.72 5.68
CA ARG A 244 0.84 8.91 4.98
C ARG A 244 0.26 8.53 3.62
N THR A 245 -0.92 9.04 3.29
CA THR A 245 -1.45 8.90 1.93
C THR A 245 -0.53 9.61 0.93
N LEU A 246 -0.52 9.15 -0.33
CA LEU A 246 0.29 9.78 -1.38
C LEU A 246 0.06 11.29 -1.52
N ASP A 247 -1.19 11.78 -1.42
CA ASP A 247 -1.47 13.23 -1.50
C ASP A 247 -0.75 14.02 -0.41
N ARG A 248 -0.90 13.59 0.85
CA ARG A 248 -0.22 14.19 2.00
C ARG A 248 1.30 14.05 1.96
N TYR A 249 1.84 13.09 1.22
CA TYR A 249 3.29 12.99 1.00
C TYR A 249 3.78 14.12 0.10
N TRP A 250 3.02 14.45 -0.93
CA TRP A 250 3.34 15.50 -1.90
C TRP A 250 2.97 16.90 -1.45
N GLN A 251 1.95 17.04 -0.59
CA GLN A 251 1.39 18.34 -0.24
C GLN A 251 1.14 18.46 1.26
N LEU A 252 1.33 19.67 1.77
CA LEU A 252 0.96 20.09 3.10
C LEU A 252 -0.23 21.05 3.00
N ASP A 253 -1.29 20.77 3.76
CA ASP A 253 -2.40 21.71 3.90
C ASP A 253 -1.98 22.85 4.84
N VAL A 254 -1.80 24.05 4.29
CA VAL A 254 -1.43 25.26 5.02
C VAL A 254 -2.61 26.22 5.04
N THR A 255 -3.07 26.59 6.23
CA THR A 255 -4.12 27.58 6.44
C THR A 255 -3.51 28.90 6.86
N LEU A 256 -3.62 29.92 6.01
CA LEU A 256 -3.10 31.26 6.30
C LEU A 256 -3.95 31.96 7.36
N THR A 257 -3.32 32.67 8.29
CA THR A 257 -3.99 33.41 9.37
C THR A 257 -3.49 34.85 9.48
N ASP A 258 -4.39 35.75 9.86
CA ASP A 258 -4.10 37.13 10.27
C ASP A 258 -4.62 37.30 11.71
N GLY A 259 -3.72 37.25 12.69
CA GLY A 259 -4.08 37.03 14.09
C GLY A 259 -4.91 35.75 14.27
N GLU A 260 -6.11 35.87 14.85
CA GLU A 260 -7.03 34.74 15.04
C GLU A 260 -7.87 34.42 13.79
N LYS A 261 -7.85 35.28 12.76
CA LYS A 261 -8.69 35.14 11.58
C LYS A 261 -8.07 34.17 10.59
N ARG A 262 -8.80 33.11 10.23
CA ARG A 262 -8.42 32.18 9.15
C ARG A 262 -8.81 32.77 7.79
N LEU A 263 -7.85 32.83 6.88
CA LEU A 263 -8.00 33.47 5.58
C LEU A 263 -8.28 32.46 4.45
N GLY A 264 -7.73 31.25 4.55
CA GLY A 264 -7.99 30.16 3.62
C GLY A 264 -6.96 29.04 3.73
N THR A 265 -7.29 27.86 3.21
CA THR A 265 -6.41 26.69 3.22
C THR A 265 -5.96 26.38 1.80
N SER A 266 -4.65 26.14 1.64
CA SER A 266 -4.00 25.79 0.37
C SER A 266 -3.16 24.54 0.56
N ALA A 267 -3.29 23.57 -0.34
CA ALA A 267 -2.41 22.40 -0.39
C ALA A 267 -1.15 22.79 -1.17
N VAL A 268 0.01 22.82 -0.51
CA VAL A 268 1.26 23.33 -1.08
C VAL A 268 2.36 22.26 -1.10
N PRO A 269 3.21 22.21 -2.14
CA PRO A 269 4.45 21.43 -2.12
C PRO A 269 5.30 21.78 -0.90
N TYR A 270 6.03 20.81 -0.36
CA TYR A 270 6.88 21.01 0.80
C TYR A 270 8.04 20.02 0.87
N VAL A 271 9.11 20.42 1.56
CA VAL A 271 10.25 19.58 1.93
C VAL A 271 10.64 19.81 3.39
N ASN A 272 11.40 18.86 3.94
CA ASN A 272 11.97 18.95 5.28
C ASN A 272 13.48 18.99 5.19
N ALA A 273 14.09 19.92 5.91
CA ALA A 273 15.54 19.98 6.09
C ALA A 273 15.82 20.44 7.52
N ASP A 274 16.73 19.77 8.22
CA ASP A 274 17.17 20.13 9.58
C ASP A 274 16.02 20.43 10.56
N ASP A 275 15.01 19.54 10.59
CA ASP A 275 13.78 19.65 11.39
C ASP A 275 12.92 20.90 11.09
N GLN A 276 13.24 21.64 10.03
CA GLN A 276 12.47 22.76 9.51
C GLN A 276 11.64 22.33 8.31
N VAL A 277 10.53 23.04 8.11
CA VAL A 277 9.58 22.79 7.01
C VAL A 277 9.63 23.96 6.05
N TYR A 278 9.81 23.65 4.79
CA TYR A 278 9.83 24.60 3.70
C TYR A 278 8.68 24.29 2.77
N VAL A 279 7.90 25.29 2.42
CA VAL A 279 6.76 25.17 1.51
C VAL A 279 6.98 26.04 0.29
N ASP A 280 6.48 25.55 -0.85
CA ASP A 280 6.31 26.36 -2.04
C ASP A 280 5.10 27.28 -1.84
N GLY A 281 5.38 28.56 -1.67
CA GLY A 281 4.35 29.57 -1.53
C GLY A 281 3.88 30.15 -2.85
N ALA A 282 4.34 29.67 -4.01
CA ALA A 282 3.85 30.13 -5.31
C ALA A 282 2.35 29.81 -5.52
N GLY A 283 1.80 30.32 -6.61
CA GLY A 283 0.42 30.06 -7.02
C GLY A 283 -0.62 30.64 -6.04
N HIS A 284 -1.49 29.77 -5.50
CA HIS A 284 -2.63 30.21 -4.71
C HIS A 284 -2.20 30.84 -3.37
N LEU A 285 -1.12 30.35 -2.74
CA LEU A 285 -0.65 30.92 -1.47
C LEU A 285 -0.07 32.33 -1.68
N ALA A 286 0.73 32.54 -2.73
CA ALA A 286 1.24 33.85 -3.11
C ALA A 286 0.11 34.84 -3.39
N HIS A 287 -0.93 34.42 -4.12
CA HIS A 287 -2.10 35.26 -4.38
C HIS A 287 -2.84 35.65 -3.09
N GLN A 288 -2.98 34.72 -2.14
CA GLN A 288 -3.57 34.99 -0.82
C GLN A 288 -2.72 36.00 -0.03
N LEU A 289 -1.40 35.80 0.01
CA LEU A 289 -0.47 36.70 0.69
C LEU A 289 -0.50 38.11 0.09
N ALA A 290 -0.47 38.23 -1.24
CA ALA A 290 -0.53 39.52 -1.94
C ALA A 290 -1.86 40.25 -1.71
N HIS A 291 -2.97 39.52 -1.71
CA HIS A 291 -4.29 40.10 -1.43
C HIS A 291 -4.36 40.68 -0.01
N GLN A 292 -3.82 39.97 0.98
CA GLN A 292 -3.80 40.44 2.37
C GLN A 292 -2.86 41.62 2.58
N ALA A 293 -1.66 41.58 2.00
CA ALA A 293 -0.74 42.72 2.03
C ALA A 293 -1.42 43.98 1.47
N THR A 294 -2.18 43.86 0.38
CA THR A 294 -2.95 44.97 -0.21
C THR A 294 -4.05 45.48 0.73
N GLN A 295 -4.71 44.60 1.50
CA GLN A 295 -5.72 44.99 2.49
C GLN A 295 -5.10 45.76 3.66
N HIS A 296 -3.98 45.29 4.22
CA HIS A 296 -3.26 45.99 5.31
C HIS A 296 -2.80 47.40 4.90
N VAL A 297 -2.28 47.57 3.66
CA VAL A 297 -1.94 48.91 3.15
C VAL A 297 -3.16 49.82 3.10
N ARG A 298 -4.32 49.32 2.64
CA ARG A 298 -5.57 50.11 2.58
C ARG A 298 -6.06 50.51 3.96
N GLU A 299 -5.80 49.70 4.97
CA GLU A 299 -6.18 49.95 6.37
C GLU A 299 -5.15 50.81 7.12
N GLY A 300 -4.10 51.29 6.44
CA GLY A 300 -3.08 52.16 7.01
C GLY A 300 -2.03 51.43 7.86
N GLN A 301 -1.99 50.10 7.80
CA GLN A 301 -0.96 49.27 8.43
C GLN A 301 0.20 49.03 7.46
N GLN A 302 1.41 48.87 7.99
CA GLN A 302 2.57 48.47 7.18
C GLN A 302 2.35 47.06 6.64
N ALA A 303 2.30 46.91 5.31
CA ALA A 303 2.28 45.59 4.69
C ALA A 303 3.60 44.87 4.96
N SER A 304 3.54 43.85 5.80
CA SER A 304 4.63 42.91 5.99
C SER A 304 4.07 41.51 6.02
N VAL A 305 4.63 40.62 5.19
CA VAL A 305 4.35 39.18 5.23
C VAL A 305 4.65 38.60 6.62
N ALA A 306 5.54 39.23 7.39
CA ALA A 306 5.87 38.85 8.77
C ALA A 306 4.69 39.00 9.75
N ALA A 307 3.62 39.72 9.39
CA ALA A 307 2.42 39.82 10.21
C ALA A 307 1.48 38.60 10.08
N LEU A 308 1.65 37.80 9.03
CA LEU A 308 0.79 36.65 8.76
C LEU A 308 1.34 35.38 9.41
N GLY A 309 0.42 34.62 10.01
CA GLY A 309 0.69 33.29 10.53
C GLY A 309 0.21 32.21 9.57
N ALA A 310 0.58 30.98 9.87
CA ALA A 310 0.09 29.79 9.20
C ALA A 310 -0.28 28.72 10.22
N LEU A 311 -1.30 27.95 9.88
CA LEU A 311 -1.78 26.80 10.61
C LEU A 311 -1.60 25.57 9.74
N ALA A 312 -0.83 24.59 10.20
CA ALA A 312 -0.62 23.33 9.46
C ALA A 312 -0.58 22.13 10.43
N ALA A 313 -1.00 20.96 9.95
CA ALA A 313 -0.87 19.73 10.73
C ALA A 313 0.57 19.21 10.61
N TRP A 314 1.35 19.29 11.69
CA TRP A 314 2.77 18.95 11.68
C TRP A 314 3.21 18.09 12.87
N PRO A 315 4.07 17.06 12.67
CA PRO A 315 4.39 16.42 11.39
C PRO A 315 3.14 15.90 10.65
N PRO A 316 3.16 15.74 9.32
CA PRO A 316 1.99 15.43 8.51
C PRO A 316 1.54 13.95 8.64
N ARG A 317 2.01 13.27 9.69
CA ARG A 317 1.96 11.81 9.87
C ARG A 317 0.89 11.36 10.88
N ARG A 318 0.66 12.05 12.01
CA ARG A 318 -0.20 11.50 13.06
C ARG A 318 -1.68 11.76 12.79
N ALA A 319 -2.52 10.74 12.95
CA ALA A 319 -3.96 10.91 12.86
C ALA A 319 -4.49 11.60 14.12
N GLY A 320 -5.36 12.59 13.93
CA GLY A 320 -5.90 13.38 15.06
C GLY A 320 -4.93 14.41 15.63
N GLN A 321 -3.84 14.71 14.92
CA GLN A 321 -2.86 15.70 15.38
C GLN A 321 -3.43 17.11 15.38
N GLN A 322 -3.11 17.85 16.44
CA GLN A 322 -3.46 19.27 16.57
C GLN A 322 -2.75 20.07 15.49
N THR A 323 -3.48 21.02 14.91
CA THR A 323 -2.93 22.02 14.02
C THR A 323 -1.94 22.89 14.80
N CYS A 324 -0.71 23.00 14.31
CA CYS A 324 0.33 23.85 14.88
C CYS A 324 0.28 25.22 14.23
N ALA A 325 0.58 26.26 15.01
CA ALA A 325 0.78 27.61 14.50
C ALA A 325 2.24 27.84 14.10
N PHE A 326 2.43 28.58 13.03
CA PHE A 326 3.71 28.89 12.43
C PHE A 326 3.76 30.37 12.05
N HIS A 327 4.92 30.98 12.23
CA HIS A 327 5.32 32.18 11.53
C HIS A 327 5.82 31.83 10.13
N LEU A 328 5.47 32.67 9.16
CA LEU A 328 5.94 32.55 7.79
C LEU A 328 7.18 33.42 7.59
N VAL A 329 8.29 32.78 7.20
CA VAL A 329 9.54 33.48 6.88
C VAL A 329 9.84 33.26 5.40
N HIS A 330 9.84 34.34 4.62
CA HIS A 330 10.27 34.30 3.23
C HIS A 330 11.76 33.98 3.15
N LEU A 331 12.13 33.09 2.22
CA LEU A 331 13.52 32.87 1.87
C LEU A 331 13.90 33.79 0.71
N ASP A 332 14.69 34.80 1.01
CA ASP A 332 15.25 35.68 -0.01
C ASP A 332 16.24 34.91 -0.91
N ASP A 333 16.45 35.40 -2.14
CA ASP A 333 17.31 34.74 -3.15
C ASP A 333 18.76 34.51 -2.66
N ASP A 334 19.25 35.36 -1.76
CA ASP A 334 20.59 35.29 -1.17
C ASP A 334 20.61 34.52 0.18
N ALA A 335 19.49 33.92 0.59
CA ALA A 335 19.43 33.21 1.86
C ALA A 335 20.38 31.99 1.84
N PRO A 336 21.25 31.85 2.87
CA PRO A 336 22.12 30.69 2.96
C PRO A 336 21.29 29.41 3.04
N GLY A 337 21.63 28.43 2.20
CA GLY A 337 20.92 27.14 2.11
C GLY A 337 19.80 27.09 1.07
N LEU A 338 19.42 28.20 0.42
CA LEU A 338 18.34 28.19 -0.59
C LEU A 338 18.58 27.16 -1.70
N ALA A 339 19.80 27.09 -2.23
CA ALA A 339 20.17 26.13 -3.27
C ALA A 339 20.02 24.66 -2.81
N GLU A 340 20.29 24.37 -1.54
CA GLU A 340 20.11 23.03 -0.96
C GLU A 340 18.63 22.71 -0.81
N ILE A 341 17.81 23.65 -0.34
CA ILE A 341 16.35 23.50 -0.26
C ILE A 341 15.77 23.26 -1.65
N LEU A 342 16.21 24.01 -2.66
CA LEU A 342 15.78 23.80 -4.05
C LEU A 342 16.19 22.43 -4.58
N ALA A 343 17.39 21.95 -4.25
CA ALA A 343 17.81 20.60 -4.60
C ALA A 343 16.95 19.52 -3.91
N LEU A 344 16.49 19.76 -2.68
CA LEU A 344 15.54 18.86 -2.01
C LEU A 344 14.18 18.84 -2.69
N PHE A 345 13.66 20.00 -3.11
CA PHE A 345 12.44 20.08 -3.90
C PHE A 345 12.63 19.36 -5.25
N ASP A 346 13.73 19.60 -5.95
CA ASP A 346 14.00 18.93 -7.21
C ASP A 346 14.12 17.40 -7.04
N SER A 347 14.84 16.95 -6.02
CA SER A 347 14.96 15.54 -5.67
C SER A 347 13.60 14.90 -5.40
N LYS A 348 12.73 15.58 -4.66
CA LYS A 348 11.38 15.09 -4.31
C LYS A 348 10.45 15.10 -5.52
N TYR A 349 10.33 16.22 -6.22
CA TYR A 349 9.30 16.44 -7.25
C TYR A 349 9.74 16.11 -8.68
N GLY A 350 11.05 16.07 -8.97
CA GLY A 350 11.61 15.65 -10.26
C GLY A 350 11.54 16.74 -11.34
N GLY A 351 12.18 17.89 -11.10
CA GLY A 351 12.12 19.07 -11.96
C GLY A 351 11.41 20.25 -11.28
N TYR A 352 11.91 20.68 -10.12
CA TYR A 352 11.37 21.85 -9.40
C TYR A 352 12.26 23.09 -9.60
N PRO A 353 11.67 24.29 -9.83
CA PRO A 353 10.25 24.55 -10.05
C PRO A 353 9.76 23.94 -11.36
N ALA A 354 8.48 23.57 -11.43
CA ALA A 354 7.90 23.04 -12.67
C ALA A 354 8.12 24.07 -13.79
N THR A 355 8.73 23.64 -14.89
CA THR A 355 9.21 24.54 -15.96
C THR A 355 8.10 25.44 -16.50
N GLY A 356 8.26 26.76 -16.33
CA GLY A 356 7.36 27.80 -16.84
C GLY A 356 7.24 29.02 -15.93
N ASP A 357 8.25 29.89 -15.92
CA ASP A 357 8.19 31.30 -15.48
C ASP A 357 7.64 31.68 -14.10
N THR A 358 7.39 30.72 -13.20
CA THR A 358 7.10 31.06 -11.80
C THR A 358 8.39 31.38 -11.05
N GLU A 359 8.51 32.65 -10.67
CA GLU A 359 9.42 33.12 -9.61
C GLU A 359 9.29 32.18 -8.40
N VAL A 360 10.43 31.63 -7.96
CA VAL A 360 10.46 30.71 -6.82
C VAL A 360 10.12 31.51 -5.57
N PHE A 361 8.99 31.18 -4.95
CA PHE A 361 8.57 31.83 -3.71
C PHE A 361 8.53 30.80 -2.59
N LEU A 362 9.63 30.65 -1.87
CA LEU A 362 9.74 29.68 -0.78
C LEU A 362 9.49 30.33 0.57
N LEU A 363 8.74 29.63 1.41
CA LEU A 363 8.46 30.01 2.78
C LEU A 363 8.96 28.95 3.75
N ARG A 364 9.66 29.37 4.79
CA ARG A 364 9.93 28.54 5.95
C ARG A 364 8.81 28.69 6.98
N LEU A 365 8.30 27.56 7.47
CA LEU A 365 7.37 27.51 8.59
C LEU A 365 8.15 27.41 9.90
N VAL A 366 8.14 28.48 10.70
CA VAL A 366 8.79 28.52 12.02
C VAL A 366 7.72 28.37 13.09
N PRO A 367 7.76 27.37 13.99
CA PRO A 367 6.75 27.22 15.03
C PRO A 367 6.53 28.52 15.82
N ALA A 368 5.27 28.90 16.01
CA ALA A 368 4.91 29.97 16.92
C ALA A 368 4.89 29.39 18.35
N GLU A 369 5.66 30.00 19.27
CA GLU A 369 5.75 29.58 20.68
C GLU A 369 4.45 29.78 21.47
#